data_AF-A0A849BJI3-F1
#
_entry.id   AF-A0A849BJI3-F1
#
_cell.length_a   1.000
_cell.length_b   1.000
_cell.length_c   1.000
_cell.angle_alpha   90.00
_cell.angle_beta   90.00
_cell.angle_gamma   90.00
#
_symmetry.space_group_name_H-M   'P 1'
#
loop_
_entity.id
_entity.type
_entity.pdbx_description
1 polymer ?
#
loop_
_entity_poly.entity_id
_entity_poly.type
_entity_poly.pdbx_seq_one_letter_code
_entity_poly.pdbx_strand_id
1 'polypeptide(L)'
;MAEFARTRVGVEAYLEPATNDTGLTLLLIATDGEWTRRRVPDARTARQFAQDLAMPFYDVNFTGYPQRMRDYNARQRAEEKARRRR
;
A
#
# COMPACT_ATOMS: atom_id res chain seq x y z
N MET A 1 2.49 10.22 1.92
CA MET A 1 2.48 8.96 2.70
C MET A 1 1.97 9.18 4.12
N ALA A 2 2.58 10.05 4.94
CA ALA A 2 2.01 10.40 6.25
C ALA A 2 0.59 11.00 6.17
N GLU A 3 0.33 11.87 5.19
CA GLU A 3 -1.02 12.42 4.96
C GLU A 3 -2.05 11.33 4.63
N PHE A 4 -1.68 10.36 3.80
CA PHE A 4 -2.53 9.20 3.51
C PHE A 4 -2.88 8.45 4.79
N ALA A 5 -1.89 8.13 5.62
CA ALA A 5 -2.10 7.47 6.91
C ALA A 5 -3.01 8.28 7.86
N ARG A 6 -2.94 9.62 7.82
CA ARG A 6 -3.73 10.51 8.68
C ARG A 6 -5.17 10.71 8.20
N THR A 7 -5.42 10.57 6.91
CA THR A 7 -6.72 10.87 6.30
C THR A 7 -7.54 9.61 6.00
N ARG A 8 -6.93 8.43 6.02
CA ARG A 8 -7.59 7.14 5.73
C ARG A 8 -7.78 6.35 7.01
N VAL A 9 -8.81 5.51 7.02
CA VAL A 9 -9.16 4.68 8.18
C VAL A 9 -8.45 3.34 8.12
N GLY A 10 -7.90 2.90 9.26
CA GLY A 10 -7.32 1.57 9.45
C GLY A 10 -6.24 1.26 8.43
N VAL A 11 -5.21 2.10 8.38
CA VAL A 11 -4.12 1.97 7.41
C VAL A 11 -3.10 0.95 7.89
N GLU A 12 -2.80 -0.02 7.03
CA GLU A 12 -1.81 -1.06 7.26
C GLU A 12 -0.61 -0.86 6.33
N ALA A 13 0.60 -1.10 6.85
CA ALA A 13 1.85 -0.95 6.13
C ALA A 13 2.36 -2.31 5.65
N TYR A 14 2.66 -2.43 4.35
CA TYR A 14 3.17 -3.64 3.73
C TYR A 14 4.52 -3.37 3.06
N LEU A 15 5.53 -4.17 3.36
CA LEU A 15 6.83 -4.10 2.72
C LEU A 15 6.84 -5.00 1.47
N GLU A 16 7.11 -4.38 0.33
CA GLU A 16 7.42 -5.06 -0.93
C GLU A 16 8.93 -5.29 -1.01
N PRO A 17 9.37 -6.53 -1.33
CA PRO A 17 10.79 -6.79 -1.57
C PRO A 17 11.30 -5.97 -2.77
N ALA A 18 12.58 -5.65 -2.75
CA ALA A 18 13.22 -5.09 -3.92
C ALA A 18 13.22 -6.11 -5.08
N THR A 19 12.99 -5.61 -6.29
CA THR A 19 13.15 -6.33 -7.56
C THR A 19 14.27 -5.67 -8.38
N ASN A 20 14.64 -6.26 -9.51
CA ASN A 20 15.65 -5.67 -10.39
C ASN A 20 15.31 -4.25 -10.86
N ASP A 21 14.03 -3.93 -11.01
CA ASP A 21 13.57 -2.64 -11.54
C ASP A 21 13.14 -1.66 -10.43
N THR A 22 12.73 -2.20 -9.27
CA THR A 22 12.15 -1.42 -8.18
C THR A 22 12.86 -1.71 -6.88
N GLY A 23 13.42 -0.68 -6.25
CA GLY A 23 13.98 -0.78 -4.90
C GLY A 23 12.92 -1.16 -3.85
N LEU A 24 13.37 -1.43 -2.63
CA LEU A 24 12.49 -1.78 -1.52
C LEU A 24 11.38 -0.73 -1.37
N THR A 25 10.14 -1.18 -1.26
CA THR A 25 8.97 -0.29 -1.33
C THR A 25 8.05 -0.56 -0.16
N LEU A 26 7.50 0.51 0.42
CA LEU A 26 6.47 0.43 1.44
C LEU A 26 5.13 0.84 0.82
N LEU A 27 4.11 0.01 1.01
CA LEU A 27 2.71 0.30 0.67
C LEU A 27 1.94 0.63 1.93
N LEU A 28 1.07 1.61 1.84
CA LEU A 28 0.02 1.84 2.81
C LEU A 28 -1.31 1.47 2.17
N ILE A 29 -2.09 0.64 2.85
CA ILE A 29 -3.37 0.13 2.36
C ILE A 29 -4.43 0.44 3.42
N ALA A 30 -5.42 1.26 3.05
CA ALA A 30 -6.55 1.60 3.89
C ALA A 30 -7.57 0.44 3.99
N THR A 31 -8.53 0.59 4.90
CA THR A 31 -9.57 -0.42 5.17
C THR A 31 -10.45 -0.70 3.94
N ASP A 32 -10.71 0.30 3.10
CA ASP A 32 -11.51 0.17 1.87
C ASP A 32 -10.71 -0.38 0.66
N GLY A 33 -9.40 -0.57 0.85
CA GLY A 33 -8.47 -1.03 -0.17
C GLY A 33 -7.79 0.07 -0.99
N GLU A 34 -8.10 1.36 -0.75
CA GLU A 34 -7.31 2.47 -1.30
C GLU A 34 -5.86 2.31 -0.84
N TRP A 35 -4.89 2.61 -1.71
CA TRP A 35 -3.49 2.43 -1.37
C TRP A 35 -2.58 3.49 -1.99
N THR A 36 -1.44 3.70 -1.34
CA THR A 36 -0.31 4.48 -1.87
C THR A 36 0.99 3.73 -1.62
N ARG A 37 2.03 3.98 -2.40
CA ARG A 37 3.34 3.34 -2.22
C ARG A 37 4.49 4.32 -2.40
N ARG A 38 5.60 4.07 -1.71
CA ARG A 38 6.84 4.84 -1.87
C ARG A 38 8.07 3.95 -1.66
N ARG A 39 9.11 4.17 -2.48
CA ARG A 39 10.43 3.56 -2.25
C ARG A 39 10.98 3.99 -0.89
N VAL A 40 11.64 3.07 -0.21
CA VAL A 40 12.27 3.25 1.10
C VAL A 40 13.72 2.78 1.01
N PRO A 41 14.65 3.39 1.77
CA PRO A 41 16.06 3.01 1.71
C PRO A 41 16.30 1.60 2.25
N ASP A 42 15.56 1.19 3.28
CA ASP A 42 15.73 -0.09 3.96
C ASP A 42 14.48 -0.47 4.78
N ALA A 43 14.41 -1.74 5.20
CA ALA A 43 13.27 -2.29 5.93
C ALA A 43 13.11 -1.68 7.35
N ARG A 44 14.20 -1.25 7.98
CA ARG A 44 14.17 -0.62 9.31
C ARG A 44 13.52 0.75 9.23
N THR A 45 13.84 1.55 8.22
CA THR A 45 13.21 2.85 7.97
C THR A 45 11.70 2.67 7.72
N ALA A 46 11.30 1.65 6.96
CA ALA A 46 9.89 1.35 6.71
C ALA A 46 9.15 0.94 8.00
N ARG A 47 9.77 0.08 8.81
CA ARG A 47 9.23 -0.37 10.08
C ARG A 47 9.09 0.78 11.07
N GLN A 48 10.11 1.62 11.20
CA GLN A 48 10.08 2.79 12.09
C GLN A 48 8.93 3.73 11.70
N PHE A 49 8.77 4.02 10.40
CA PHE A 49 7.68 4.85 9.92
C PHE A 49 6.29 4.29 10.28
N ALA A 50 6.10 2.96 10.16
CA ALA A 50 4.85 2.32 10.56
C ALA A 50 4.63 2.39 12.08
N GLN A 51 5.69 2.19 12.87
CA GLN A 51 5.64 2.30 14.34
C GLN A 51 5.29 3.71 14.80
N ASP A 52 5.90 4.75 14.21
CA ASP A 52 5.66 6.16 14.56
C ASP A 52 4.19 6.57 14.34
N LEU A 53 3.49 5.89 13.44
CA LEU A 53 2.09 6.12 13.13
C LEU A 53 1.16 5.03 13.68
N ALA A 54 1.67 4.15 14.55
CA ALA A 54 0.94 3.04 15.16
C ALA A 54 0.21 2.14 14.14
N MET A 55 0.79 1.95 12.95
CA MET A 55 0.23 1.11 11.90
C MET A 55 0.74 -0.34 12.04
N PRO A 56 -0.11 -1.35 11.80
CA PRO A 56 0.34 -2.72 11.59
C PRO A 56 1.35 -2.78 10.43
N PHE A 57 2.39 -3.61 10.57
CA PHE A 57 3.46 -3.75 9.58
C PHE A 57 3.63 -5.20 9.17
N TYR A 58 3.55 -5.46 7.87
CA TYR A 58 3.62 -6.79 7.26
C TYR A 58 4.65 -6.83 6.14
N ASP A 59 5.13 -8.02 5.81
CA ASP A 59 5.91 -8.27 4.61
C ASP A 59 5.02 -9.03 3.61
N VAL A 60 5.00 -8.55 2.37
CA VAL A 60 4.15 -9.11 1.31
C VAL A 60 4.56 -10.53 0.96
N ASN A 61 5.83 -10.91 1.12
CA ASN A 61 6.27 -12.28 0.84
C ASN A 61 5.63 -13.31 1.77
N PHE A 62 5.29 -12.92 3.00
CA PHE A 62 4.67 -13.80 3.98
C PHE A 62 3.14 -13.70 3.96
N THR A 63 2.60 -12.49 3.78
CA THR A 63 1.15 -12.24 3.90
C THR A 63 0.42 -12.23 2.56
N GLY A 64 1.14 -12.01 1.46
CA GLY A 64 0.56 -11.63 0.18
C GLY A 64 -0.07 -10.22 0.21
N TYR A 65 -0.66 -9.83 -0.91
CA TYR A 65 -1.45 -8.59 -0.97
C TYR A 65 -2.86 -8.84 -0.42
N PRO A 66 -3.38 -7.95 0.44
CA PRO A 66 -4.71 -8.13 1.02
C PRO A 66 -5.80 -8.04 -0.06
N GLN A 67 -6.85 -8.85 0.09
CA GLN A 67 -7.95 -8.95 -0.89
C GLN A 67 -8.59 -7.58 -1.20
N ARG A 68 -8.79 -6.73 -0.18
CA ARG A 68 -9.36 -5.38 -0.33
C ARG A 68 -8.60 -4.49 -1.32
N MET A 69 -7.27 -4.59 -1.38
CA MET A 69 -6.46 -3.85 -2.36
C MET A 69 -6.72 -4.35 -3.79
N ARG A 70 -6.87 -5.67 -3.95
CA ARG A 70 -7.17 -6.30 -5.25
C ARG A 70 -8.56 -5.87 -5.73
N ASP A 71 -9.53 -5.84 -4.83
CA ASP A 71 -10.90 -5.39 -5.10
C ASP A 71 -10.92 -3.91 -5.47
N TYR A 72 -10.19 -3.06 -4.74
CA TYR A 72 -10.04 -1.64 -5.09
C TYR A 72 -9.46 -1.47 -6.50
N ASN A 73 -8.40 -2.18 -6.84
CA ASN A 73 -7.80 -2.15 -8.18
C ASN A 73 -8.75 -2.67 -9.27
N ALA A 74 -9.64 -3.62 -8.96
CA ALA A 74 -10.66 -4.08 -9.90
C ALA A 74 -11.73 -3.00 -10.14
N ARG A 75 -12.21 -2.32 -9.08
CA ARG A 75 -13.15 -1.20 -9.17
C ARG A 75 -12.58 -0.05 -9.99
N GLN A 76 -11.36 0.40 -9.68
CA GLN A 76 -10.69 1.49 -10.40
C GLN A 76 -10.52 1.20 -11.90
N ARG A 77 -10.14 -0.03 -12.27
CA ARG A 77 -10.05 -0.43 -13.69
C ARG A 77 -11.41 -0.43 -14.39
N ALA A 78 -12.47 -0.87 -13.71
CA ALA A 78 -13.82 -0.85 -14.27
C ALA A 78 -14.32 0.58 -14.49
N GLU A 79 -14.10 1.47 -13.52
CA GLU A 79 -14.42 2.90 -13.59
C GLU A 79 -13.66 3.60 -14.71
N GLU A 80 -12.35 3.34 -14.84
CA GLU A 80 -11.53 3.87 -15.92
C GLU A 80 -12.06 3.43 -17.29
N LYS A 81 -12.40 2.14 -17.43
CA LYS A 81 -12.97 1.60 -18.67
C LYS A 81 -14.32 2.23 -19.01
N ALA A 82 -15.17 2.46 -18.01
CA ALA A 82 -16.44 3.15 -18.20
C ALA A 82 -16.24 4.61 -18.63
N ARG A 83 -15.27 5.32 -18.04
CA ARG A 83 -14.92 6.69 -18.40
C ARG A 83 -14.38 6.79 -19.83
N ARG A 84 -13.57 5.83 -20.28
CA ARG A 84 -13.03 5.78 -21.66
C ARG A 84 -14.09 5.47 -22.73
N ARG A 85 -15.25 4.92 -22.35
CA ARG A 85 -16.36 4.57 -23.25
C ARG A 85 -17.41 5.68 -23.38
N ARG A 86 -17.32 6.73 -22.56
CA ARG A 86 -18.13 7.94 -22.65
C ARG A 86 -17.42 8.97 -23.51
#